data_AF-A0A7S8FDD3-F1
#
_entry.id   AF-A0A7S8FDD3-F1
#
_cell.length_a   1.000
_cell.length_b   1.000
_cell.length_c   1.000
_cell.angle_alpha   90.00
_cell.angle_beta   90.00
_cell.angle_gamma   90.00
#
_symmetry.space_group_name_H-M   'P 1'
#
loop_
_entity.id
_entity.type
_entity.pdbx_description
1 polymer ?
#
loop_
_entity_poly.entity_id
_entity_poly.type
_entity_poly.pdbx_seq_one_letter_code
_entity_poly.pdbx_strand_id
1 'polypeptide(L)' 'MGSGGRKTVSVSRGLIMLCDTCHDQVMAEKLPNEKNFVADFEALFDTICIGCTDINRPLIDDMAGSGE' A
#
# COMPACT_ATOMS: atom_id res chain seq x y z
N MET A 1 -12.96 16.58 7.53
CA MET A 1 -12.29 15.77 6.50
C MET A 1 -12.65 14.32 6.75
N GLY A 2 -13.49 13.75 5.89
CA GLY A 2 -14.01 12.41 6.08
C GLY A 2 -12.90 11.37 5.97
N SER A 3 -12.89 10.41 6.90
CA SER A 3 -12.17 9.14 6.76
C SER A 3 -12.76 8.38 5.57
N GLY A 4 -12.37 8.76 4.34
CA GLY A 4 -12.56 7.91 3.17
C GLY A 4 -11.72 6.66 3.40
N GLY A 5 -12.37 5.53 3.68
CA GLY A 5 -11.74 4.33 4.20
C GLY A 5 -10.49 3.94 3.43
N ARG A 6 -9.39 3.74 4.17
CA ARG A 6 -8.10 3.25 3.67
C ARG A 6 -8.35 2.05 2.76
N LYS A 7 -7.97 2.17 1.49
CA LYS A 7 -8.20 1.14 0.48
C LYS A 7 -7.02 0.19 0.44
N THR A 8 -7.27 -1.08 0.12
CA THR A 8 -6.21 -2.09 0.12
C THR A 8 -6.20 -2.87 -1.18
N VAL A 9 -5.01 -3.08 -1.73
CA VAL A 9 -4.77 -3.97 -2.87
C VAL A 9 -4.02 -5.21 -2.39
N SER A 10 -4.30 -6.34 -3.05
CA SER A 10 -3.59 -7.59 -2.79
C SER A 10 -2.37 -7.67 -3.69
N VAL A 11 -1.27 -8.17 -3.15
CA VAL A 11 -0.02 -8.42 -3.87
C VAL A 11 0.53 -9.79 -3.44
N SER A 12 1.46 -10.36 -4.20
CA SER A 12 2.04 -11.68 -3.87
C SER A 12 2.66 -11.75 -2.45
N ARG A 13 3.14 -10.60 -1.93
CA ARG A 13 3.71 -10.51 -0.57
C ARG A 13 2.69 -10.16 0.54
N GLY A 14 1.42 -9.93 0.21
CA GLY A 14 0.38 -9.61 1.19
C GLY A 14 -0.57 -8.52 0.74
N LEU A 15 -0.98 -7.65 1.67
CA LEU A 15 -1.88 -6.52 1.43
C LEU A 15 -1.13 -5.19 1.56
N ILE A 16 -1.31 -4.31 0.59
CA ILE A 16 -0.81 -2.92 0.63
C ILE A 16 -1.97 -1.99 0.98
N MET A 17 -1.74 -1.07 1.91
CA MET A 17 -2.67 0.00 2.24
C MET A 17 -2.36 1.24 1.41
N LEU A 18 -3.36 1.73 0.68
CA LEU A 18 -3.28 2.91 -0.17
C LEU A 18 -4.15 4.03 0.40
N CYS A 19 -3.69 5.26 0.22
CA CYS A 19 -4.57 6.42 0.37
C CYS A 19 -5.57 6.48 -0.80
N ASP A 20 -6.63 7.27 -0.65
CA ASP A 20 -7.70 7.40 -1.65
C ASP A 20 -7.15 7.80 -3.03
N THR A 21 -6.24 8.78 -3.06
CA THR A 21 -5.61 9.27 -4.29
C THR A 21 -4.74 8.22 -4.99
N CYS A 22 -3.88 7.52 -4.25
CA CYS A 22 -3.03 6.49 -4.84
C CYS A 22 -3.85 5.27 -5.28
N HIS A 23 -4.92 4.95 -4.57
CA HIS A 23 -5.83 3.90 -5.00
C HIS A 23 -6.52 4.28 -6.31
N ASP A 24 -7.04 5.50 -6.45
CA ASP A 24 -7.65 5.98 -7.69
C ASP A 24 -6.68 5.93 -8.88
N GLN A 25 -5.44 6.39 -8.69
CA GLN A 25 -4.37 6.31 -9.68
C GLN A 25 -4.08 4.87 -10.10
N VAL A 26 -3.92 3.96 -9.13
CA VAL A 26 -3.64 2.53 -9.38
C VAL A 26 -4.79 1.88 -10.17
N MET A 27 -6.03 2.25 -9.90
CA MET A 27 -7.20 1.76 -10.64
C MET A 27 -7.28 2.37 -12.06
N ALA A 28 -6.94 3.65 -12.21
CA ALA A 28 -6.90 4.33 -13.50
C ALA A 28 -5.85 3.71 -14.43
N GLU A 29 -4.69 3.36 -13.88
CA GLU A 29 -3.59 2.67 -14.56
C GLU A 29 -3.90 1.19 -14.86
N LYS A 30 -5.01 0.65 -14.32
CA LYS A 30 -5.41 -0.77 -14.43
C LYS A 30 -4.31 -1.75 -14.00
N LEU A 31 -3.51 -1.34 -13.02
CA LEU A 31 -2.49 -2.20 -12.39
C LEU A 31 -3.08 -3.45 -11.70
N PRO A 32 -4.18 -3.34 -10.94
CA PRO A 32 -4.81 -4.51 -10.32
C PRO A 32 -5.74 -5.22 -11.32
N ASN A 33 -5.80 -6.53 -11.19
CA ASN A 33 -6.79 -7.33 -11.90
C ASN A 33 -8.21 -7.19 -11.30
N GLU A 34 -9.17 -7.94 -11.85
CA GLU A 34 -10.56 -7.99 -11.38
C GLU A 34 -10.74 -8.36 -9.90
N LYS A 35 -9.72 -8.96 -9.27
CA LYS A 35 -9.71 -9.36 -7.85
C LYS A 35 -8.94 -8.38 -6.97
N ASN A 36 -8.64 -7.19 -7.47
CA ASN A 36 -7.83 -6.19 -6.77
C ASN A 36 -6.40 -6.67 -6.48
N PHE A 37 -5.86 -7.57 -7.31
CA PHE A 37 -4.52 -8.15 -7.16
C PHE A 37 -3.56 -7.53 -8.17
N VAL A 38 -2.45 -6.97 -7.66
CA VAL A 38 -1.38 -6.37 -8.46
C VAL A 38 -0.21 -7.35 -8.53
N ALA A 39 0.14 -7.77 -9.74
CA ALA A 39 1.30 -8.62 -10.00
C ALA A 39 2.58 -7.79 -10.22
N ASP A 40 2.44 -6.59 -10.77
CA ASP A 40 3.54 -5.67 -11.07
C ASP A 40 3.84 -4.76 -9.87
N PHE A 41 4.76 -5.20 -9.04
CA PHE A 41 5.18 -4.47 -7.84
C PHE A 41 5.90 -3.18 -8.16
N GLU A 42 6.80 -3.20 -9.15
CA GLU A 42 7.59 -2.02 -9.51
C GLU A 42 6.68 -0.87 -9.98
N ALA A 43 5.72 -1.17 -10.86
CA ALA A 43 4.75 -0.18 -11.31
C ALA A 43 3.87 0.31 -10.15
N LEU A 44 3.42 -0.59 -9.26
CA LEU A 44 2.67 -0.19 -8.06
C LEU A 44 3.47 0.77 -7.18
N PHE A 45 4.74 0.48 -6.91
CA PHE A 45 5.58 1.32 -6.06
C PHE A 45 5.94 2.67 -6.70
N ASP A 46 5.99 2.74 -8.03
CA ASP A 46 6.16 4.00 -8.77
C ASP A 46 4.90 4.89 -8.70
N THR A 47 3.71 4.28 -8.75
CA THR A 47 2.43 5.01 -8.72
C THR A 47 2.04 5.52 -7.32
N ILE A 48 2.41 4.81 -6.26
CA ILE A 48 1.94 5.09 -4.89
C ILE A 48 2.89 6.06 -4.16
N CYS A 49 2.36 6.84 -3.23
CA CYS A 49 3.18 7.77 -2.44
C CYS A 49 3.90 7.05 -1.29
N ILE A 50 4.91 7.71 -0.71
CA ILE A 50 5.68 7.19 0.44
C ILE A 50 4.84 6.95 1.71
N GLY A 51 3.62 7.49 1.77
CA GLY A 51 2.67 7.23 2.85
C GLY A 51 1.87 5.94 2.70
N CYS A 52 1.94 5.28 1.54
CA CYS A 52 1.31 3.99 1.30
C CYS A 52 2.25 2.86 1.76
N THR A 53 1.79 2.00 2.67
CA THR A 53 2.65 1.00 3.31
C THR A 53 2.07 -0.40 3.20
N ASP A 54 2.93 -1.41 3.20
CA ASP A 54 2.52 -2.79 3.30
C ASP A 54 2.03 -3.11 4.71
N ILE A 55 0.81 -3.66 4.81
CA ILE A 55 0.21 -4.05 6.10
C ILE A 55 0.92 -5.29 6.67
N ASN A 56 1.59 -6.05 5.80
CA ASN A 56 2.32 -7.25 6.18
C ASN A 56 3.77 -6.96 6.58
N ARG A 57 4.23 -5.70 6.57
CA ARG A 57 5.48 -5.37 7.24
C ARG A 57 5.17 -5.66 8.70
N PRO A 58 5.80 -6.66 9.34
CA PRO A 58 5.74 -6.71 10.79
C PRO A 58 6.11 -5.31 11.24
N LEU A 59 5.37 -4.80 12.23
CA LEU A 59 5.86 -3.74 13.08
C LEU A 59 7.14 -4.31 13.75
N ILE A 60 8.23 -4.48 12.99
CA ILE A 60 9.58 -4.30 13.50
C ILE A 60 9.58 -2.82 13.76
N ASP A 61 9.03 -2.54 14.93
CA ASP A 61 9.20 -1.33 15.67
C ASP A 61 10.67 -0.95 15.49
N ASP A 62 10.90 0.09 14.70
CA ASP A 62 12.14 0.84 14.76
C ASP A 62 12.09 1.53 16.13
N MET A 63 12.23 0.73 17.19
CA MET A 63 12.50 1.17 18.55
C MET A 63 13.96 1.63 18.52
N ALA A 64 14.19 2.74 17.84
CA ALA A 64 15.36 3.56 18.02
C ALA A 64 15.32 4.07 19.47
N GLY A 65 16.08 3.40 20.33
CA GLY A 65 16.55 3.96 21.59
C GLY A 65 15.65 3.75 22.81
N SER A 66 16.01 2.77 23.62
CA SER A 66 16.22 3.03 25.05
C SER A 66 17.44 2.23 25.46
N GLY A 67 18.58 2.92 25.51
CA GLY A 67 19.72 2.44 26.27
C GLY A 67 19.35 2.53 27.74
N GLU A 68 19.53 1.42 28.45
CA GLU A 68 19.74 1.37 29.89
C GLU A 68 21.13 0.78 30.15
#